data_AF-A0A7S6RYJ7-F1
#
_entry.id   AF-A0A7S6RYJ7-F1
#
_cell.length_a   1.000
_cell.length_b   1.000
_cell.length_c   1.000
_cell.angle_alpha   90.00
_cell.angle_beta   90.00
_cell.angle_gamma   90.00
#
_symmetry.space_group_name_H-M   'P 1'
#
loop_
_entity.id
_entity.type
_entity.pdbx_description
1 polymer ?
#
loop_
_entity_poly.entity_id
_entity_poly.type
_entity_poly.pdbx_seq_one_letter_code
_entity_poly.pdbx_strand_id
1 'polypeptide(L)'
;MNRHAFSLVEVLVCLAIAVVLVAILVPVLSSAKKASHESVCASNLKQLHLTIALYQEQYGGSSGVGNLYEMGLPTLPLQKSLKYTAGLGRCDGQGSPVRSPTGFAYFYVPSPPNAMSGLVKWADYVAAEGENAVLIMDLNHNEIRATSLILAEGLTKKGMAVLLSGQLVRKNKKGNPWKFDWWK
;
A
#
# COMPACT_ATOMS: atom_id res chain seq x y z
N MET A 1 -4.76 61.81 19.06
CA MET A 1 -4.79 60.38 18.68
C MET A 1 -3.37 59.96 18.34
N ASN A 2 -2.61 59.43 19.31
CA ASN A 2 -1.25 58.94 19.07
C ASN A 2 -1.34 57.51 18.53
N ARG A 3 -1.21 57.35 17.22
CA ARG A 3 -0.97 56.04 16.60
C ARG A 3 0.51 55.74 16.75
N HIS A 4 0.86 54.76 17.58
CA HIS A 4 2.20 54.17 17.58
C HIS A 4 2.42 53.49 16.23
N ALA A 5 3.37 54.01 15.45
CA ALA A 5 3.84 53.37 14.23
C ALA A 5 4.83 52.27 14.62
N PHE A 6 4.70 51.09 14.00
CA PHE A 6 5.65 50.00 14.17
C PHE A 6 7.05 50.43 13.73
N SER A 7 8.06 50.12 14.54
CA SER A 7 9.44 50.32 14.12
C SER A 7 9.83 49.27 13.08
N LEU A 8 10.68 49.68 12.13
CA LEU A 8 11.22 48.78 11.10
C LEU A 8 11.98 47.60 11.73
N VAL A 9 12.61 47.85 12.89
CA VAL A 9 13.35 46.85 13.67
C VAL A 9 12.44 45.80 14.28
N GLU A 10 11.30 46.17 14.88
CA GLU A 10 10.34 45.20 15.44
C GLU A 10 9.82 44.24 14.38
N VAL A 11 9.49 44.75 13.19
CA VAL A 11 9.03 43.90 12.08
C VAL A 11 10.14 42.98 11.59
N LEU A 12 11.38 43.47 11.52
CA LEU A 12 12.53 42.67 11.07
C LEU A 12 12.84 41.50 12.02
N VAL A 13 12.87 41.76 13.34
CA VAL A 13 13.13 40.72 14.34
C VAL A 13 12.01 39.67 14.36
N CYS A 14 10.75 40.11 14.26
CA CYS A 14 9.60 39.19 14.18
C CYS A 14 9.69 38.27 12.96
N LEU A 15 10.02 38.81 11.78
CA LEU A 15 10.20 38.00 10.58
C LEU A 15 11.40 37.05 10.70
N ALA A 16 12.51 37.49 11.29
CA ALA A 16 13.67 36.64 11.54
C ALA A 16 13.31 35.42 12.41
N ILE A 17 12.57 35.64 13.50
CA ILE A 17 12.10 34.55 14.38
C ILE A 17 11.12 33.64 13.63
N ALA A 18 10.17 34.21 12.89
CA ALA A 18 9.19 33.43 12.12
C ALA A 18 9.87 32.51 11.08
N VAL A 19 10.90 33.01 10.38
CA VAL A 19 11.67 32.22 9.41
C VAL A 19 12.39 31.05 10.09
N VAL A 20 13.03 31.28 11.24
CA VAL A 20 13.71 30.21 12.01
C VAL A 20 12.71 29.14 12.45
N LEU A 21 11.53 29.54 12.96
CA LEU A 21 10.50 28.59 13.38
C LEU A 21 9.97 27.75 12.20
N VAL A 22 9.64 28.39 11.08
CA VAL A 22 9.15 27.68 9.88
C VAL A 22 10.22 26.75 9.31
N ALA A 23 11.49 27.16 9.30
CA ALA A 23 12.59 26.32 8.81
C ALA A 23 12.70 24.98 9.57
N ILE A 24 12.41 24.98 10.87
CA ILE A 24 12.41 23.77 11.70
C ILE A 24 11.09 22.98 11.52
N LEU A 25 9.96 23.67 11.36
CA LEU A 25 8.64 23.04 11.31
C LEU A 25 8.38 22.27 9.99
N VAL A 26 8.82 22.81 8.85
CA VAL A 26 8.58 22.24 7.52
C VAL A 26 9.10 20.80 7.35
N PRO A 27 10.37 20.46 7.67
CA PRO A 27 10.87 19.10 7.49
C PRO A 27 10.13 18.08 8.37
N VAL A 28 9.81 18.46 9.61
CA VAL A 28 9.06 17.62 10.56
C VAL A 28 7.64 17.35 10.04
N LEU A 29 6.96 18.39 9.57
CA LEU A 29 5.62 18.26 9.01
C LEU A 29 5.59 17.35 7.78
N SER A 30 6.61 17.40 6.93
CA SER A 30 6.69 16.52 5.75
C SER A 30 6.79 15.03 6.13
N SER A 31 7.55 14.71 7.17
CA SER A 31 7.71 13.35 7.69
C SER A 31 6.44 12.86 8.38
N ALA A 32 5.83 13.71 9.20
CA ALA A 32 4.55 13.41 9.88
C ALA A 32 3.43 13.14 8.87
N LYS A 33 3.37 13.92 7.78
CA LYS A 33 2.40 13.70 6.71
C LYS A 33 2.60 12.33 6.04
N LYS A 34 3.85 11.94 5.73
CA LYS A 34 4.15 10.62 5.16
C LYS A 34 3.73 9.47 6.09
N ALA A 35 3.99 9.59 7.39
CA ALA A 35 3.57 8.60 8.38
C ALA A 35 2.04 8.51 8.54
N SER A 36 1.33 9.64 8.44
CA SER A 36 -0.13 9.67 8.43
C SER A 36 -0.71 8.89 7.24
N HIS A 37 -0.19 9.13 6.03
CA HIS A 37 -0.60 8.40 4.84
C HIS A 37 -0.33 6.89 4.96
N GLU A 38 0.82 6.49 5.53
CA GLU A 38 1.13 5.08 5.83
C GLU A 38 0.15 4.44 6.82
N SER A 39 -0.30 5.18 7.82
CA SER A 39 -1.26 4.70 8.80
C SER A 39 -2.65 4.47 8.19
N VAL A 40 -3.08 5.37 7.31
CA VAL A 40 -4.33 5.21 6.54
C VAL A 40 -4.25 3.99 5.63
N CYS A 41 -3.15 3.82 4.91
CA CYS A 41 -2.89 2.66 4.06
C CYS A 41 -2.94 1.34 4.81
N ALA A 42 -2.28 1.27 5.97
CA ALA A 42 -2.31 0.11 6.84
C ALA A 42 -3.74 -0.24 7.30
N SER A 43 -4.55 0.78 7.65
CA SER A 43 -5.96 0.59 8.01
C SER A 43 -6.77 0.05 6.84
N ASN A 44 -6.58 0.62 5.65
CA ASN A 44 -7.27 0.19 4.43
C ASN A 44 -6.94 -1.27 4.07
N LEU A 45 -5.65 -1.66 4.16
CA LEU A 45 -5.24 -3.06 3.94
C LEU A 45 -5.93 -4.03 4.89
N LYS A 46 -6.04 -3.67 6.17
CA LYS A 46 -6.76 -4.49 7.15
C LYS A 46 -8.25 -4.59 6.84
N GLN A 47 -8.90 -3.48 6.46
CA GLN A 47 -10.32 -3.49 6.10
C GLN A 47 -10.59 -4.31 4.82
N LEU A 48 -9.68 -4.28 3.85
CA LEU A 48 -9.75 -5.13 2.67
C LEU A 48 -9.58 -6.61 3.02
N HIS A 49 -8.61 -6.96 3.88
CA HIS A 49 -8.46 -8.31 4.39
C HIS A 49 -9.74 -8.79 5.11
N LEU A 50 -10.31 -7.98 6.00
CA LEU A 50 -11.55 -8.32 6.70
C LEU A 50 -12.71 -8.56 5.72
N THR A 51 -12.83 -7.73 4.68
CA THR A 51 -13.85 -7.91 3.64
C THR A 51 -13.70 -9.27 2.95
N ILE A 52 -12.45 -9.67 2.66
CA ILE A 52 -12.15 -10.97 2.06
C ILE A 52 -12.46 -12.10 3.04
N ALA A 53 -12.02 -11.99 4.30
CA ALA A 53 -12.25 -13.01 5.31
C ALA A 53 -13.75 -13.25 5.57
N LEU A 54 -14.55 -12.19 5.70
CA LEU A 54 -16.00 -12.27 5.83
C LEU A 54 -16.66 -12.91 4.61
N TYR A 55 -16.17 -12.58 3.41
CA TYR A 55 -16.66 -13.20 2.18
C TYR A 55 -16.32 -14.70 2.15
N GLN A 56 -15.11 -15.10 2.57
CA GLN A 56 -14.74 -16.51 2.66
C GLN A 56 -15.62 -17.28 3.65
N GLU A 57 -15.88 -16.71 4.83
CA GLU A 57 -16.76 -17.30 5.85
C GLU A 57 -18.18 -17.52 5.30
N GLN A 58 -18.73 -16.54 4.61
CA GLN A 58 -20.10 -16.60 4.09
C GLN A 58 -20.26 -17.54 2.89
N TYR A 59 -19.26 -17.64 2.02
CA TYR A 59 -19.32 -18.41 0.77
C TYR A 59 -18.57 -19.76 0.85
N GLY A 60 -18.17 -20.20 2.04
CA GLY A 60 -17.63 -21.54 2.27
C GLY A 60 -16.21 -21.74 1.73
N GLY A 61 -15.38 -20.69 1.74
CA GLY A 61 -13.98 -20.78 1.35
C GLY A 61 -13.22 -21.75 2.27
N SER A 62 -12.67 -22.83 1.70
CA SER A 62 -11.86 -23.78 2.46
C SER A 62 -10.46 -23.21 2.68
N SER A 63 -10.00 -23.17 3.93
CA SER A 63 -8.62 -22.80 4.29
C SER A 63 -7.58 -23.86 3.88
N GLY A 64 -7.99 -24.98 3.27
CA GLY A 64 -7.13 -26.03 2.71
C GLY A 64 -6.65 -25.79 1.27
N VAL A 65 -6.21 -24.56 0.99
CA VAL A 65 -5.48 -24.09 -0.22
C VAL A 65 -5.86 -24.73 -1.58
N GLY A 66 -6.94 -24.22 -2.20
CA GLY A 66 -7.36 -24.53 -3.57
C GLY A 66 -7.17 -23.37 -4.57
N ASN A 67 -7.80 -23.44 -5.73
CA ASN A 67 -7.86 -22.29 -6.66
C ASN A 67 -8.72 -21.14 -6.10
N LEU A 68 -8.68 -19.94 -6.68
CA LEU A 68 -9.40 -18.75 -6.17
C LEU A 68 -10.90 -19.00 -5.89
N TYR A 69 -11.54 -19.82 -6.71
CA TYR A 69 -12.95 -20.16 -6.57
C TYR A 69 -13.18 -21.08 -5.35
N GLU A 70 -12.31 -22.06 -5.14
CA GLU A 70 -12.32 -22.99 -4.00
C GLU A 70 -11.96 -22.31 -2.67
N MET A 71 -11.14 -21.26 -2.72
CA MET A 71 -10.80 -20.44 -1.57
C MET A 71 -11.90 -19.44 -1.20
N GLY A 72 -13.02 -19.42 -1.93
CA GLY A 72 -14.10 -18.45 -1.73
C GLY A 72 -13.60 -17.02 -1.89
N LEU A 73 -12.68 -16.75 -2.82
CA LEU A 73 -12.15 -15.41 -3.09
C LEU A 73 -12.87 -14.78 -4.29
N PRO A 74 -12.98 -13.43 -4.36
CA PRO A 74 -13.58 -12.76 -5.51
C PRO A 74 -12.82 -13.10 -6.80
N THR A 75 -13.53 -13.63 -7.81
CA THR A 75 -12.96 -14.01 -9.11
C THR A 75 -12.61 -12.82 -10.01
N LEU A 76 -13.00 -11.61 -9.61
CA LEU A 76 -12.68 -10.35 -10.24
C LEU A 76 -11.93 -9.44 -9.25
N PRO A 77 -11.04 -8.55 -9.71
CA PRO A 77 -10.41 -7.56 -8.85
C PRO A 77 -11.48 -6.82 -8.06
N LEU A 78 -11.31 -6.74 -6.73
CA LEU A 78 -12.25 -6.08 -5.82
C LEU A 78 -12.67 -4.68 -6.29
N GLN A 79 -11.79 -3.98 -7.02
CA GLN A 79 -12.07 -2.70 -7.65
C GLN A 79 -13.27 -2.70 -8.61
N LYS A 80 -13.53 -3.78 -9.35
CA LYS A 80 -14.69 -3.91 -10.26
C LYS A 80 -15.94 -4.39 -9.52
N SER A 81 -15.78 -5.23 -8.52
CA SER A 81 -16.89 -5.85 -7.78
C SER A 81 -17.46 -4.93 -6.70
N LEU A 82 -16.64 -4.03 -6.13
CA LEU A 82 -17.03 -3.10 -5.10
C LEU A 82 -17.16 -1.68 -5.68
N LYS A 83 -18.30 -1.40 -6.32
CA LYS A 83 -18.63 -0.07 -6.87
C LYS A 83 -18.58 1.08 -5.83
N TYR A 84 -18.53 0.77 -4.53
CA TYR A 84 -18.60 1.73 -3.41
C TYR A 84 -17.34 1.79 -2.52
N THR A 85 -16.25 1.08 -2.83
CA THR A 85 -15.02 1.10 -2.01
C THR A 85 -13.92 2.03 -2.54
N ALA A 86 -14.30 3.06 -3.32
CA ALA A 86 -13.35 3.97 -3.95
C ALA A 86 -12.36 4.64 -2.96
N GLY A 87 -12.74 4.85 -1.70
CA GLY A 87 -11.84 5.35 -0.65
C GLY A 87 -10.97 4.26 -0.02
N LEU A 88 -11.55 3.09 0.25
CA LEU A 88 -10.91 1.90 0.83
C LEU A 88 -9.78 1.36 -0.03
N GLY A 89 -9.92 1.46 -1.35
CA GLY A 89 -8.87 1.07 -2.27
C GLY A 89 -7.73 2.07 -2.31
N ARG A 90 -7.90 3.33 -1.90
CA ARG A 90 -6.92 4.38 -2.16
C ARG A 90 -5.89 4.49 -1.05
N CYS A 91 -4.63 4.49 -1.46
CA CYS A 91 -3.51 4.94 -0.66
C CYS A 91 -3.01 6.27 -1.19
N ASP A 92 -2.98 7.31 -0.36
CA ASP A 92 -2.56 8.69 -0.70
C ASP A 92 -1.04 8.85 -0.98
N GLY A 93 -0.39 7.80 -1.49
CA GLY A 93 0.96 7.87 -2.05
C GLY A 93 0.95 8.12 -3.57
N GLN A 94 2.13 8.15 -4.18
CA GLN A 94 2.21 8.16 -5.65
C GLN A 94 1.52 6.89 -6.15
N GLY A 95 0.43 7.05 -6.91
CA GLY A 95 -0.36 5.91 -7.37
C GLY A 95 0.53 4.85 -8.00
N SER A 96 0.30 3.58 -7.64
CA SER A 96 1.08 2.46 -8.16
C SER A 96 1.15 2.55 -9.68
N PRO A 97 2.36 2.72 -10.25
CA PRO A 97 2.51 3.05 -11.66
C PRO A 97 2.27 1.81 -12.56
N VAL A 98 1.75 0.71 -11.99
CA VAL A 98 1.52 -0.60 -12.62
C VAL A 98 0.02 -0.91 -12.82
N ARG A 99 -0.82 0.09 -13.09
CA ARG A 99 -2.24 -0.06 -13.52
C ARG A 99 -3.31 -0.22 -12.43
N SER A 100 -3.00 0.00 -11.15
CA SER A 100 -4.04 0.04 -10.10
C SER A 100 -4.34 1.48 -9.67
N PRO A 101 -5.53 2.03 -9.99
CA PRO A 101 -5.96 3.37 -9.54
C PRO A 101 -6.07 3.49 -8.03
N THR A 102 -6.02 2.37 -7.33
CA THR A 102 -6.21 2.25 -5.89
C THR A 102 -4.84 2.31 -5.18
N GLY A 103 -3.74 1.92 -5.83
CA GLY A 103 -2.40 1.88 -5.20
C GLY A 103 -2.08 0.54 -4.54
N PHE A 104 -3.12 -0.19 -4.12
CA PHE A 104 -2.99 -1.61 -3.81
C PHE A 104 -2.86 -2.46 -5.07
N ALA A 105 -1.94 -3.40 -5.02
CA ALA A 105 -1.87 -4.55 -5.90
C ALA A 105 -2.45 -5.76 -5.16
N TYR A 106 -3.57 -6.27 -5.66
CA TYR A 106 -4.14 -7.53 -5.20
C TYR A 106 -3.40 -8.66 -5.90
N PHE A 107 -2.82 -9.61 -5.15
CA PHE A 107 -2.11 -10.74 -5.74
C PHE A 107 -3.10 -11.86 -5.99
N TYR A 108 -4.01 -11.61 -6.94
CA TYR A 108 -4.89 -12.63 -7.47
C TYR A 108 -4.66 -12.73 -8.98
N VAL A 109 -3.64 -13.53 -9.32
CA VAL A 109 -3.28 -14.02 -10.66
C VAL A 109 -2.87 -12.94 -11.67
N PRO A 110 -1.57 -12.72 -11.92
CA PRO A 110 -1.15 -12.16 -13.20
C PRO A 110 -1.18 -13.29 -14.25
N SER A 111 -2.27 -13.40 -15.00
CA SER A 111 -2.29 -14.20 -16.24
C SER A 111 -1.97 -13.28 -17.43
N PRO A 112 -0.90 -13.53 -18.20
CA PRO A 112 -0.85 -13.13 -19.60
C PRO A 112 -1.94 -13.87 -20.39
N PRO A 113 -2.20 -13.52 -21.67
CA PRO A 113 -3.42 -13.90 -22.39
C PRO A 113 -3.74 -15.40 -22.48
N ASN A 114 -2.76 -16.30 -22.25
CA ASN A 114 -2.87 -17.73 -22.55
C ASN A 114 -2.33 -18.70 -21.46
N ALA A 115 -2.50 -18.47 -20.15
CA ALA A 115 -2.00 -19.47 -19.20
C ALA A 115 -2.72 -19.58 -17.85
N MET A 116 -3.26 -20.77 -17.60
CA MET A 116 -3.55 -21.36 -16.27
C MET A 116 -2.36 -21.33 -15.27
N SER A 117 -1.18 -20.84 -15.66
CA SER A 117 0.06 -20.88 -14.86
C SER A 117 0.11 -19.92 -13.67
N GLY A 118 -0.71 -18.87 -13.64
CA GLY A 118 -0.71 -17.90 -12.53
C GLY A 118 -1.48 -18.41 -11.29
N LEU A 119 -2.48 -19.27 -11.50
CA LEU A 119 -3.27 -19.89 -10.43
C LEU A 119 -2.51 -21.02 -9.74
N VAL A 120 -1.84 -21.88 -10.52
CA VAL A 120 -1.04 -23.00 -10.00
C VAL A 120 0.07 -22.49 -9.09
N LYS A 121 0.82 -21.47 -9.52
CA LYS A 121 1.89 -20.86 -8.71
C LYS A 121 1.39 -20.19 -7.43
N TRP A 122 0.14 -19.72 -7.41
CA TRP A 122 -0.47 -19.15 -6.20
C TRP A 122 -0.83 -20.25 -5.21
N ALA A 123 -1.47 -21.32 -5.67
CA ALA A 123 -1.78 -22.47 -4.82
C ALA A 123 -0.51 -23.06 -4.20
N ASP A 124 0.56 -23.26 -5.00
CA ASP A 124 1.86 -23.73 -4.51
C ASP A 124 2.48 -22.76 -3.49
N TYR A 125 2.38 -21.45 -3.74
CA TYR A 125 2.88 -20.42 -2.83
C TYR A 125 2.13 -20.43 -1.50
N VAL A 126 0.80 -20.48 -1.53
CA VAL A 126 0.00 -20.52 -0.31
C VAL A 126 0.18 -21.85 0.42
N ALA A 127 0.35 -22.97 -0.29
CA ALA A 127 0.66 -24.25 0.34
C ALA A 127 2.03 -24.23 1.04
N ALA A 128 3.02 -23.51 0.48
CA ALA A 128 4.35 -23.38 1.06
C ALA A 128 4.42 -22.38 2.23
N GLU A 129 3.72 -21.24 2.13
CA GLU A 129 3.79 -20.17 3.13
C GLU A 129 2.66 -20.23 4.18
N GLY A 130 1.56 -20.92 3.88
CA GLY A 130 0.37 -21.01 4.71
C GLY A 130 -0.19 -19.63 5.08
N GLU A 131 -0.34 -19.39 6.37
CA GLU A 131 -0.80 -18.10 6.94
C GLU A 131 0.09 -16.90 6.59
N ASN A 132 1.35 -17.14 6.20
CA ASN A 132 2.30 -16.09 5.83
C ASN A 132 2.21 -15.66 4.35
N ALA A 133 1.34 -16.28 3.56
CA ALA A 133 1.18 -15.88 2.16
C ALA A 133 0.60 -14.46 2.06
N VAL A 134 1.20 -13.64 1.20
CA VAL A 134 0.78 -12.25 0.97
C VAL A 134 -0.50 -12.20 0.14
N LEU A 135 -1.55 -11.63 0.73
CA LEU A 135 -2.87 -11.51 0.10
C LEU A 135 -3.00 -10.23 -0.75
N ILE A 136 -2.65 -9.10 -0.14
CA ILE A 136 -2.74 -7.76 -0.75
C ILE A 136 -1.47 -7.02 -0.39
N MET A 137 -0.89 -6.30 -1.34
CA MET A 137 0.23 -5.41 -1.05
C MET A 137 0.00 -4.00 -1.57
N ASP A 138 0.64 -3.05 -0.90
CA ASP A 138 0.77 -1.66 -1.27
C ASP A 138 2.21 -1.36 -1.70
N LEU A 139 2.33 -0.73 -2.87
CA LEU A 139 3.59 -0.31 -3.47
C LEU A 139 3.75 1.22 -3.49
N ASN A 140 2.77 1.98 -2.99
CA ASN A 140 2.77 3.44 -2.99
C ASN A 140 3.80 4.05 -2.02
N HIS A 141 4.36 3.24 -1.12
CA HIS A 141 5.40 3.65 -0.18
C HIS A 141 6.81 3.66 -0.76
N ASN A 142 6.95 3.29 -2.04
CA ASN A 142 8.21 3.34 -2.74
C ASN A 142 8.59 4.79 -3.09
N GLU A 143 9.87 5.13 -2.95
CA GLU A 143 10.40 6.46 -3.33
C GLU A 143 10.62 6.58 -4.85
N ILE A 144 10.57 5.44 -5.53
CA ILE A 144 10.76 5.29 -6.96
C ILE A 144 9.46 5.65 -7.70
N ARG A 145 9.53 6.65 -8.58
CA ARG A 145 8.36 7.19 -9.31
C ARG A 145 8.01 6.44 -10.61
N ALA A 146 8.91 5.62 -11.14
CA ALA A 146 8.73 4.96 -12.43
C ALA A 146 8.42 3.45 -12.29
N THR A 147 7.42 2.96 -13.03
CA THR A 147 7.02 1.54 -13.09
C THR A 147 8.18 0.60 -13.34
N SER A 148 9.02 0.92 -14.33
CA SER A 148 10.16 0.10 -14.73
C SER A 148 11.16 -0.10 -13.59
N LEU A 149 11.30 0.91 -12.73
CA LEU A 149 12.20 0.88 -11.58
C LEU A 149 11.60 0.12 -10.38
N ILE A 150 10.27 0.02 -10.28
CA ILE A 150 9.61 -0.86 -9.28
C ILE A 150 9.88 -2.34 -9.60
N LEU A 151 9.99 -2.69 -10.88
CA LEU A 151 10.31 -4.06 -11.30
C LEU A 151 11.82 -4.36 -11.32
N ALA A 152 12.67 -3.32 -11.33
CA ALA A 152 14.12 -3.47 -11.41
C ALA A 152 14.70 -4.20 -10.18
N GLU A 153 15.47 -5.27 -10.36
CA GLU A 153 15.98 -6.05 -9.22
C GLU A 153 17.06 -5.32 -8.41
N GLY A 154 17.75 -4.36 -9.03
CA GLY A 154 18.88 -3.63 -8.46
C GLY A 154 18.54 -2.57 -7.41
N LEU A 155 17.26 -2.30 -7.13
CA LEU A 155 16.86 -1.17 -6.27
C LEU A 155 16.19 -1.63 -4.97
N THR A 156 16.49 -0.92 -3.88
CA THR A 156 15.82 -1.08 -2.58
C THR A 156 14.43 -0.46 -2.62
N LYS A 157 13.42 -1.18 -2.14
CA LYS A 157 12.01 -0.79 -2.23
C LYS A 157 11.35 -0.99 -0.89
N LYS A 158 10.40 -0.10 -0.60
CA LYS A 158 9.51 -0.18 0.54
C LYS A 158 8.15 -0.69 0.06
N GLY A 159 7.65 -1.71 0.74
CA GLY A 159 6.34 -2.29 0.47
C GLY A 159 5.64 -2.60 1.79
N MET A 160 4.32 -2.51 1.76
CA MET A 160 3.46 -2.98 2.84
C MET A 160 2.54 -4.07 2.29
N ALA A 161 2.20 -5.07 3.10
CA ALA A 161 1.30 -6.14 2.71
C ALA A 161 0.45 -6.59 3.89
N VAL A 162 -0.66 -7.24 3.59
CA VAL A 162 -1.43 -8.02 4.55
C VAL A 162 -1.34 -9.49 4.17
N LEU A 163 -1.05 -10.34 5.14
CA LEU A 163 -0.96 -11.79 4.95
C LEU A 163 -2.36 -12.41 5.00
N LEU A 164 -2.45 -13.70 4.65
CA LEU A 164 -3.68 -14.49 4.82
C LEU A 164 -4.16 -14.51 6.27
N SER A 165 -3.24 -14.51 7.25
CA SER A 165 -3.60 -14.37 8.69
C SER A 165 -4.19 -13.01 9.08
N GLY A 166 -4.15 -12.01 8.19
CA GLY A 166 -4.52 -10.64 8.52
C GLY A 166 -3.39 -9.82 9.14
N GLN A 167 -2.22 -10.42 9.36
CA GLN A 167 -1.05 -9.69 9.84
C GLN A 167 -0.56 -8.69 8.79
N LEU A 168 -0.27 -7.46 9.24
CA LEU A 168 0.37 -6.44 8.41
C LEU A 168 1.89 -6.66 8.42
N VAL A 169 2.49 -6.73 7.24
CA VAL A 169 3.94 -6.86 7.05
C VAL A 169 4.46 -5.65 6.28
N ARG A 170 5.58 -5.10 6.74
CA ARG A 170 6.31 -4.04 6.06
C ARG A 170 7.69 -4.55 5.74
N LYS A 171 8.13 -4.35 4.49
CA LYS A 171 9.45 -4.79 4.02
C LYS A 171 10.17 -3.62 3.37
N ASN A 172 11.48 -3.55 3.62
CA ASN A 172 12.39 -2.63 2.95
C ASN A 172 13.57 -3.45 2.41
N LYS A 173 13.44 -3.93 1.17
CA LYS A 173 14.34 -4.95 0.60
C LYS A 173 14.65 -4.64 -0.86
N LYS A 174 15.85 -5.00 -1.30
CA LYS A 174 16.26 -4.95 -2.71
C LYS A 174 15.55 -6.04 -3.51
N GLY A 175 15.19 -5.77 -4.76
CA GLY A 175 14.53 -6.75 -5.63
C GLY A 175 13.12 -6.35 -6.06
N ASN A 176 12.39 -7.28 -6.67
CA ASN A 176 11.07 -7.01 -7.24
C ASN A 176 9.94 -7.45 -6.29
N PRO A 177 9.12 -6.53 -5.74
CA PRO A 177 8.04 -6.86 -4.81
C PRO A 177 6.89 -7.63 -5.48
N TRP A 178 6.87 -7.76 -6.81
CA TRP A 178 5.93 -8.63 -7.52
C TRP A 178 6.31 -10.11 -7.49
N LYS A 179 7.52 -10.45 -7.02
CA LYS A 179 7.93 -11.84 -6.81
C LYS A 179 7.56 -12.28 -5.40
N PHE A 180 6.96 -13.45 -5.28
CA PHE A 180 6.61 -14.07 -3.99
C PHE A 180 7.81 -14.16 -3.04
N ASP A 181 8.99 -14.54 -3.54
CA ASP A 181 10.24 -14.64 -2.76
C ASP A 181 10.74 -13.32 -2.18
N TRP A 182 10.26 -12.19 -2.69
CA TRP A 182 10.61 -10.89 -2.12
C TRP A 182 10.00 -10.70 -0.73
N TRP A 183 8.81 -11.28 -0.50
CA TRP A 183 8.05 -11.15 0.73
C TRP A 183 8.40 -12.19 1.81
N LYS A 184 9.13 -13.25 1.42
CA LYS A 184 9.88 -14.09 2.37
C LYS A 184 10.97 -13.23 3.03
#